data_AF-A0A2K3JNY0-F1
#
_entry.id   AF-A0A2K3JNY0-F1
#
_cell.length_a   1.000
_cell.length_b   1.000
_cell.length_c   1.000
_cell.angle_alpha   90.00
_cell.angle_beta   90.00
_cell.angle_gamma   90.00
#
_symmetry.space_group_name_H-M   'P 1'
#
loop_
_entity.id
_entity.type
_entity.pdbx_description
1 polymer ?
#
loop_
_entity_poly.entity_id
_entity_poly.type
_entity_poly.pdbx_seq_one_letter_code
_entity_poly.pdbx_strand_id
1 'polypeptide(L)'
;DQIVEEEFLAVRMTAGQDDGRPNRRLTDFILHDETGAAQPLEMLEINDLFITGLILPLEGSVDKKKEEGVRCEGFGRIESWDISGYEDGSPVIWISTDIADYNCQKAAASYKKYYDHFFEKARACLEVYKKLAKSSGGDPDISLDELLAGMARSMSGSKYFSGTVSLKEFIISQGGFIYKQLIGLELKANDKGFEDIPALIALRDESKKQANFASAQVMPSNATLKIGSGTVDEEKKNQMDSVDEDEDAKLARLLQEEENWNSRKQRKNPRSSSSSNKFYIKINEDEIANDYPLPAYYKTSLQETDEFIVFDNDYDVYDIEDLPRSMLHNWALYNSDSRLISLELLPMKPCSEIDVTIFG
;
A
#
# COMPACT_ATOMS: atom_id res chain seq x y z
N ASP A 1 28.58 19.65 -6.02
CA ASP A 1 27.22 20.01 -5.59
C ASP A 1 27.32 20.85 -4.34
N GLN A 2 26.72 22.03 -4.37
CA GLN A 2 26.62 22.90 -3.20
C GLN A 2 25.40 22.47 -2.38
N ILE A 3 25.54 22.43 -1.05
CA ILE A 3 24.45 22.07 -0.14
C ILE A 3 23.89 23.37 0.45
N VAL A 4 22.56 23.49 0.44
CA VAL A 4 21.83 24.64 0.95
C VAL A 4 20.62 24.16 1.75
N GLU A 5 20.40 24.75 2.92
CA GLU A 5 19.25 24.41 3.79
C GLU A 5 17.96 25.11 3.35
N GLU A 6 18.05 26.30 2.77
CA GLU A 6 16.89 27.10 2.38
C GLU A 6 16.49 26.89 0.92
N GLU A 7 15.23 26.50 0.69
CA GLU A 7 14.64 26.32 -0.64
C GLU A 7 14.82 27.56 -1.52
N PHE A 8 14.47 28.73 -0.99
CA PHE A 8 14.52 30.00 -1.73
C PHE A 8 15.93 30.29 -2.25
N LEU A 9 16.97 30.00 -1.45
CA LEU A 9 18.35 30.17 -1.88
C LEU A 9 18.71 29.15 -2.97
N ALA A 10 18.32 27.88 -2.83
CA ALA A 10 18.57 26.87 -3.85
C ALA A 10 17.89 27.18 -5.19
N VAL A 11 16.63 27.65 -5.17
CA VAL A 11 15.87 28.07 -6.36
C VAL A 11 16.51 29.29 -7.04
N ARG A 12 16.99 30.26 -6.26
CA ARG A 12 17.69 31.45 -6.77
C ARG A 12 19.04 31.10 -7.39
N MET A 13 19.77 30.16 -6.77
CA MET A 13 21.07 29.70 -7.28
C MET A 13 20.95 28.87 -8.56
N THR A 14 19.79 28.28 -8.80
CA THR A 14 19.46 27.50 -10.01
C THR A 14 18.57 28.27 -10.98
N ALA A 15 18.49 29.61 -10.83
CA ALA A 15 17.61 30.44 -11.65
C ALA A 15 18.04 30.50 -13.12
N GLY A 16 17.09 30.22 -14.01
CA GLY A 16 17.19 30.46 -15.46
C GLY A 16 16.50 31.77 -15.86
N GLN A 17 16.16 31.91 -17.14
CA GLN A 17 15.45 33.08 -17.70
C GLN A 17 13.91 33.03 -17.48
N ASP A 18 13.45 32.46 -16.36
CA ASP A 18 12.01 32.35 -16.08
C ASP A 18 11.45 33.69 -15.56
N ASP A 19 10.52 34.29 -16.30
CA ASP A 19 9.79 35.52 -15.90
C ASP A 19 8.56 35.22 -15.00
N GLY A 20 8.32 33.95 -14.66
CA GLY A 20 7.15 33.48 -13.92
C GLY A 20 7.47 32.73 -12.62
N ARG A 21 6.52 31.90 -12.17
CA ARG A 21 6.73 30.99 -11.04
C ARG A 21 7.92 30.06 -11.38
N PRO A 22 8.93 29.94 -10.50
CA PRO A 22 10.14 29.19 -10.84
C PRO A 22 9.86 27.72 -11.11
N ASN A 23 10.24 27.23 -12.29
CA ASN A 23 10.19 25.81 -12.63
C ASN A 23 11.60 25.21 -12.54
N ARG A 24 11.76 24.06 -11.89
CA ARG A 24 13.08 23.41 -11.73
C ARG A 24 12.99 21.91 -12.04
N ARG A 25 14.13 21.30 -12.34
CA ARG A 25 14.25 19.84 -12.43
C ARG A 25 14.72 19.31 -11.08
N LEU A 26 14.16 18.18 -10.67
CA LEU A 26 14.48 17.52 -9.42
C LEU A 26 15.03 16.11 -9.68
N THR A 27 16.23 15.86 -9.17
CA THR A 27 16.93 14.58 -9.30
C THR A 27 17.51 14.12 -7.98
N ASP A 28 17.83 12.83 -7.88
CA ASP A 28 18.32 12.17 -6.66
C ASP A 28 17.48 12.49 -5.42
N PHE A 29 16.16 12.57 -5.62
CA PHE A 29 15.25 13.05 -4.59
C PHE A 29 14.60 11.94 -3.77
N ILE A 30 14.17 12.32 -2.58
CA ILE A 30 13.42 11.52 -1.61
C ILE A 30 12.29 12.40 -1.09
N LEU A 31 11.08 11.84 -1.00
CA LEU A 31 9.99 12.45 -0.26
C LEU A 31 9.93 11.78 1.11
N HIS A 32 9.82 12.58 2.16
CA HIS A 32 9.82 12.09 3.52
C HIS A 32 8.90 12.91 4.41
N ASP A 33 8.48 12.31 5.52
CA ASP A 33 7.74 13.02 6.57
C ASP A 33 8.68 13.87 7.45
N GLU A 34 8.12 14.52 8.47
CA GLU A 34 8.85 15.32 9.48
C GLU A 34 9.91 14.51 10.24
N THR A 35 9.78 13.18 10.31
CA THR A 35 10.75 12.31 10.99
C THR A 35 11.93 11.92 10.08
N GLY A 36 11.87 12.29 8.81
CA GLY A 36 12.85 11.92 7.79
C GLY A 36 12.64 10.51 7.22
N ALA A 37 11.53 9.85 7.55
CA ALA A 37 11.19 8.55 6.97
C ALA A 37 10.64 8.73 5.56
N ALA A 38 11.15 7.94 4.61
CA ALA A 38 10.72 8.01 3.22
C ALA A 38 9.25 7.57 3.06
N GLN A 39 8.44 8.40 2.42
CA GLN A 39 7.00 8.17 2.24
C GLN A 39 6.60 8.22 0.75
N PRO A 40 5.62 7.43 0.30
CA PRO A 40 5.05 7.58 -1.03
C PRO A 40 4.34 8.93 -1.19
N LEU A 41 4.29 9.46 -2.42
CA LEU A 41 3.72 10.79 -2.69
C LEU A 41 2.24 10.88 -2.30
N GLU A 42 1.50 9.78 -2.40
CA GLU A 42 0.09 9.70 -2.03
C GLU A 42 -0.15 9.93 -0.53
N MET A 43 0.88 9.81 0.33
CA MET A 43 0.77 10.18 1.75
C MET A 43 0.53 11.68 1.96
N LEU A 44 0.68 12.51 0.92
CA LEU A 44 0.37 13.94 0.98
C LEU A 44 -1.10 14.22 1.35
N GLU A 45 -2.03 13.31 1.01
CA GLU A 45 -3.44 13.46 1.39
C GLU A 45 -3.66 13.31 2.91
N ILE A 46 -2.69 12.71 3.62
CA ILE A 46 -2.81 12.35 5.04
C ILE A 46 -1.86 13.21 5.90
N ASN A 47 -0.60 13.37 5.47
CA ASN A 47 0.46 14.01 6.21
C ASN A 47 1.27 14.99 5.35
N ASP A 48 1.98 15.89 6.02
CA ASP A 48 2.90 16.82 5.39
C ASP A 48 4.16 16.10 4.91
N LEU A 49 4.50 16.33 3.64
CA LEU A 49 5.70 15.77 3.03
C LEU A 49 6.70 16.87 2.70
N PHE A 50 7.96 16.53 2.86
CA PHE A 50 9.14 17.34 2.58
C PHE A 50 10.02 16.64 1.54
N ILE A 51 10.85 17.44 0.89
CA ILE A 51 11.70 17.03 -0.22
C ILE A 51 13.15 17.15 0.21
N THR A 52 13.92 16.11 -0.06
CA THR A 52 15.38 16.18 -0.09
C THR A 52 15.85 15.78 -1.46
N GLY A 53 16.67 16.58 -2.14
CA GLY A 53 17.12 16.26 -3.49
C GLY A 53 18.07 17.27 -4.12
N LEU A 54 18.48 16.99 -5.35
CA LEU A 54 19.30 17.85 -6.18
C LEU A 54 18.42 18.66 -7.13
N ILE A 55 18.36 19.97 -6.90
CA ILE A 55 17.62 20.94 -7.71
C ILE A 55 18.53 21.39 -8.86
N LEU A 56 17.98 21.35 -10.07
CA LEU A 56 18.65 21.72 -11.31
C LEU A 56 17.82 22.80 -12.03
N PRO A 57 18.47 23.69 -12.80
CA PRO A 57 17.76 24.60 -13.70
C PRO A 57 16.84 23.84 -14.66
N LEU A 58 15.70 24.44 -15.03
CA LEU A 58 14.76 23.80 -15.97
C LEU A 58 15.42 23.52 -17.33
N GLU A 59 16.14 24.51 -17.84
CA GLU A 59 16.90 24.40 -19.08
C GLU A 59 18.09 23.48 -18.87
N GLY A 60 18.12 22.38 -19.63
CA GLY A 60 19.25 21.45 -19.64
C GLY A 60 20.52 22.15 -20.13
N SER A 61 21.65 21.91 -19.47
CA SER A 61 22.92 22.38 -20.02
C SER A 61 23.27 21.58 -21.28
N VAL A 62 23.76 22.27 -22.32
CA VAL A 62 24.21 21.63 -23.56
C VAL A 62 25.42 20.70 -23.28
N ASP A 63 26.17 20.98 -22.21
CA ASP A 63 27.30 20.21 -21.74
C ASP A 63 26.92 19.31 -20.55
N LYS A 64 26.52 18.07 -20.86
CA LYS A 64 26.17 16.97 -19.92
C LYS A 64 27.21 16.64 -18.83
N LYS A 65 28.36 17.33 -18.78
CA LYS A 65 29.48 17.00 -17.90
C LYS A 65 29.47 17.72 -16.55
N LYS A 66 28.69 18.77 -16.36
CA LYS A 66 28.48 19.46 -15.06
C LYS A 66 27.26 20.39 -15.17
N GLU A 67 26.07 19.85 -14.99
CA GLU A 67 24.96 20.71 -14.55
C GLU A 67 25.23 21.07 -13.09
N GLU A 68 25.40 22.36 -12.79
CA GLU A 68 25.57 22.83 -11.42
C GLU A 68 24.22 22.75 -10.71
N GLY A 69 23.97 21.59 -10.10
CA GLY A 69 22.83 21.40 -9.21
C GLY A 69 23.14 21.85 -7.79
N VAL A 70 22.09 22.28 -7.09
CA VAL A 70 22.13 22.62 -5.68
C VAL A 70 21.38 21.53 -4.91
N ARG A 71 22.06 20.89 -3.96
CA ARG A 71 21.41 19.92 -3.07
C ARG A 71 20.71 20.70 -1.97
N CYS A 72 19.44 20.40 -1.77
CA CYS A 72 18.62 20.97 -0.72
C CYS A 72 17.95 19.85 0.06
N GLU A 73 17.99 19.94 1.39
CA GLU A 73 17.56 18.88 2.30
C GLU A 73 16.39 19.38 3.13
N GLY A 74 15.33 18.57 3.23
CA GLY A 74 14.14 18.86 4.02
C GLY A 74 13.34 20.10 3.60
N PHE A 75 13.41 20.50 2.34
CA PHE A 75 12.68 21.66 1.83
C PHE A 75 11.23 21.33 1.43
N GLY A 76 10.40 22.34 1.26
CA GLY A 76 8.94 22.20 1.23
C GLY A 76 8.31 23.04 2.34
N ARG A 77 7.08 22.79 2.80
CA ARG A 77 6.15 21.67 2.56
C ARG A 77 5.68 21.53 1.10
N ILE A 78 5.38 20.29 0.68
CA ILE A 78 4.69 20.04 -0.60
C ILE A 78 3.23 20.49 -0.47
N GLU A 79 2.78 21.34 -1.39
CA GLU A 79 1.41 21.86 -1.40
C GLU A 79 0.51 21.07 -2.35
N SER A 80 1.06 20.66 -3.50
CA SER A 80 0.31 19.90 -4.48
C SER A 80 1.25 19.13 -5.41
N TRP A 81 0.67 18.21 -6.19
CA TRP A 81 1.34 17.50 -7.25
C TRP A 81 0.43 17.40 -8.46
N ASP A 82 1.02 17.25 -9.64
CA ASP A 82 0.29 17.08 -10.88
C ASP A 82 0.99 16.10 -11.83
N ILE A 83 0.22 15.48 -12.72
CA ILE A 83 0.73 14.63 -13.79
C ILE A 83 0.47 15.34 -15.11
N SER A 84 1.51 15.50 -15.92
CA SER A 84 1.42 16.06 -17.27
C SER A 84 2.06 15.11 -18.28
N GLY A 85 2.16 15.56 -19.54
CA GLY A 85 2.71 14.76 -20.64
C GLY A 85 1.70 13.81 -21.30
N TYR A 86 0.40 14.01 -21.07
CA TYR A 86 -0.68 13.26 -21.72
C TYR A 86 -0.58 13.28 -23.25
N GLU A 87 -0.22 14.42 -23.82
CA GLU A 87 -0.05 14.64 -25.26
C GLU A 87 1.30 14.12 -25.79
N ASP A 88 2.37 14.29 -25.01
CA ASP A 88 3.74 13.85 -25.37
C ASP A 88 3.93 12.35 -25.21
N GLY A 89 2.99 11.70 -24.53
CA GLY A 89 2.90 10.26 -24.37
C GLY A 89 3.87 9.65 -23.35
N SER A 90 4.57 10.47 -22.57
CA SER A 90 5.41 10.06 -21.44
C SER A 90 5.00 10.84 -20.18
N PRO A 91 4.78 10.16 -19.04
CA PRO A 91 4.29 10.84 -17.84
C PRO A 91 5.38 11.74 -17.25
N VAL A 92 5.02 12.98 -16.93
CA VAL A 92 5.87 13.93 -16.23
C VAL A 92 5.19 14.30 -14.91
N ILE A 93 5.87 14.02 -13.80
CA ILE A 93 5.34 14.25 -12.45
C ILE A 93 5.89 15.57 -11.94
N TRP A 94 4.99 16.46 -11.55
CA TRP A 94 5.30 17.75 -10.95
C TRP A 94 4.96 17.74 -9.47
N ILE A 95 5.82 18.38 -8.68
CA ILE A 95 5.58 18.65 -7.26
C ILE A 95 5.72 20.15 -7.06
N SER A 96 4.75 20.75 -6.40
CA SER A 96 4.70 22.18 -6.14
C SER A 96 4.82 22.46 -4.65
N THR A 97 5.72 23.36 -4.29
CA THR A 97 5.86 23.92 -2.93
C THR A 97 5.18 25.30 -2.89
N ASP A 98 5.39 26.11 -1.85
CA ASP A 98 4.99 27.52 -1.91
C ASP A 98 5.87 28.33 -2.91
N ILE A 99 7.12 27.91 -3.10
CA ILE A 99 8.15 28.72 -3.78
C ILE A 99 8.29 28.38 -5.27
N ALA A 100 8.21 27.11 -5.65
CA ALA A 100 8.56 26.65 -6.99
C ALA A 100 7.84 25.37 -7.38
N ASP A 101 7.88 25.04 -8.67
CA ASP A 101 7.38 23.79 -9.22
C ASP A 101 8.54 22.94 -9.74
N TYR A 102 8.51 21.65 -9.39
CA TYR A 102 9.62 20.73 -9.58
C TYR A 102 9.22 19.56 -10.48
N ASN A 103 9.89 19.43 -11.63
CA ASN A 103 9.79 18.28 -12.50
C ASN A 103 10.62 17.12 -11.94
N CYS A 104 9.95 16.09 -11.43
CA CYS A 104 10.57 14.89 -10.90
C CYS A 104 11.15 14.03 -12.03
N GLN A 105 12.48 14.04 -12.20
CA GLN A 105 13.13 13.29 -13.27
C GLN A 105 13.69 11.95 -12.80
N LYS A 106 14.39 11.93 -11.66
CA LYS A 106 15.07 10.73 -11.18
C LYS A 106 15.09 10.72 -9.65
N ALA A 107 14.39 9.76 -9.05
CA ALA A 107 14.45 9.52 -7.62
C ALA A 107 15.83 8.97 -7.18
N ALA A 108 16.15 9.17 -5.89
CA ALA A 108 17.30 8.54 -5.24
C ALA A 108 17.15 7.02 -5.23
N ALA A 109 18.27 6.30 -5.16
CA ALA A 109 18.27 4.83 -5.19
C ALA A 109 17.45 4.21 -4.05
N SER A 110 17.45 4.82 -2.87
CA SER A 110 16.67 4.42 -1.69
C SER A 110 15.17 4.66 -1.87
N TYR A 111 14.79 5.76 -2.54
CA TYR A 111 13.39 6.17 -2.73
C TYR A 111 12.73 5.54 -3.97
N LYS A 112 13.55 4.97 -4.85
CA LYS A 112 13.11 4.34 -6.10
C LYS A 112 11.96 3.36 -5.94
N LYS A 113 11.82 2.67 -4.81
CA LYS A 113 10.72 1.72 -4.61
C LYS A 113 9.35 2.37 -4.69
N TYR A 114 9.21 3.55 -4.07
CA TYR A 114 8.00 4.36 -4.00
C TYR A 114 7.77 5.08 -5.33
N TYR A 115 8.79 5.80 -5.80
CA TYR A 115 8.67 6.59 -7.02
C TYR A 115 8.37 5.72 -8.26
N ASP A 116 9.01 4.55 -8.40
CA ASP A 116 8.72 3.64 -9.51
C ASP A 116 7.26 3.14 -9.50
N HIS A 117 6.65 3.01 -8.31
CA HIS A 117 5.25 2.61 -8.17
C HIS A 117 4.33 3.70 -8.71
N PHE A 118 4.50 4.92 -8.18
CA PHE A 118 3.73 6.08 -8.57
C PHE A 118 3.90 6.40 -10.06
N PHE A 119 5.12 6.26 -10.59
CA PHE A 119 5.39 6.44 -12.01
C PHE A 119 4.60 5.47 -12.91
N GLU A 120 4.45 4.20 -12.51
CA GLU A 120 3.63 3.26 -13.26
C GLU A 120 2.12 3.56 -13.13
N LYS A 121 1.67 4.16 -12.01
CA LYS A 121 0.30 4.70 -11.90
C LYS A 121 0.08 5.87 -12.87
N ALA A 122 1.01 6.82 -12.91
CA ALA A 122 0.98 7.94 -13.85
C ALA A 122 1.00 7.47 -15.30
N ARG A 123 1.83 6.48 -15.62
CA ARG A 123 1.85 5.82 -16.93
C ARG A 123 0.51 5.16 -17.26
N ALA A 124 -0.12 4.48 -16.31
CA ALA A 124 -1.45 3.89 -16.51
C ALA A 124 -2.50 4.97 -16.84
N CYS A 125 -2.48 6.11 -16.15
CA CYS A 125 -3.37 7.24 -16.45
C CYS A 125 -3.19 7.74 -17.89
N LEU A 126 -1.94 7.92 -18.32
CA LEU A 126 -1.62 8.34 -19.69
C LEU A 126 -2.10 7.34 -20.75
N GLU A 127 -1.90 6.05 -20.50
CA GLU A 127 -2.30 5.01 -21.45
C GLU A 127 -3.84 4.90 -21.54
N VAL A 128 -4.55 5.09 -20.43
CA VAL A 128 -6.02 5.16 -20.43
C VAL A 128 -6.48 6.40 -21.20
N TYR A 129 -5.87 7.56 -20.92
CA TYR A 129 -6.17 8.80 -21.64
C TYR A 129 -6.04 8.60 -23.15
N LYS A 130 -4.91 8.06 -23.65
CA LYS A 130 -4.72 7.81 -25.09
C LYS A 130 -5.77 6.87 -25.68
N LYS A 131 -6.27 5.92 -24.91
CA LYS A 131 -7.29 4.96 -25.35
C LYS A 131 -8.68 5.57 -25.40
N LEU A 132 -8.96 6.57 -24.58
CA LEU A 132 -10.28 7.19 -24.46
C LEU A 132 -10.40 8.51 -25.25
N ALA A 133 -9.36 9.33 -25.25
CA ALA A 133 -9.39 10.67 -25.83
C ALA A 133 -9.39 10.62 -27.37
N LYS A 134 -10.40 11.25 -27.99
CA LYS A 134 -10.53 11.30 -29.46
C LYS A 134 -9.39 12.10 -30.09
N SER A 135 -8.94 13.15 -29.41
CA SER A 135 -7.78 13.96 -29.75
C SER A 135 -6.50 13.13 -29.94
N SER A 136 -6.35 12.05 -29.18
CA SER A 136 -5.24 11.09 -29.27
C SER A 136 -5.51 9.88 -30.19
N GLY A 137 -6.64 9.87 -30.91
CA GLY A 137 -7.06 8.74 -31.75
C GLY A 137 -7.68 7.56 -30.98
N GLY A 138 -8.11 7.79 -29.74
CA GLY A 138 -8.81 6.83 -28.90
C GLY A 138 -10.31 6.73 -29.19
N ASP A 139 -10.96 5.80 -28.51
CA ASP A 139 -12.39 5.51 -28.59
C ASP A 139 -13.06 5.60 -27.20
N PRO A 140 -13.90 6.62 -26.94
CA PRO A 140 -14.68 6.71 -25.70
C PRO A 140 -15.71 5.60 -25.52
N ASP A 141 -16.14 4.95 -26.60
CA ASP A 141 -17.15 3.90 -26.57
C ASP A 141 -16.52 2.49 -26.39
N ILE A 142 -15.20 2.44 -26.09
CA ILE A 142 -14.45 1.21 -25.84
C ILE A 142 -15.06 0.42 -24.67
N SER A 143 -15.02 -0.91 -24.77
CA SER A 143 -15.42 -1.79 -23.66
C SER A 143 -14.32 -1.90 -22.60
N LEU A 144 -14.68 -2.25 -21.36
CA LEU A 144 -13.71 -2.45 -20.29
C LEU A 144 -12.66 -3.52 -20.65
N ASP A 145 -13.09 -4.64 -21.24
CA ASP A 145 -12.18 -5.73 -21.61
C ASP A 145 -11.19 -5.31 -22.70
N GLU A 146 -11.65 -4.51 -23.66
CA GLU A 146 -10.80 -3.99 -24.73
C GLU A 146 -9.82 -2.93 -24.20
N LEU A 147 -10.26 -2.07 -23.28
CA LEU A 147 -9.40 -1.13 -22.57
C LEU A 147 -8.29 -1.88 -21.82
N LEU A 148 -8.65 -2.86 -20.99
CA LEU A 148 -7.70 -3.68 -20.23
C LEU A 148 -6.74 -4.44 -21.15
N ALA A 149 -7.22 -5.00 -22.25
CA ALA A 149 -6.38 -5.68 -23.23
C ALA A 149 -5.45 -4.71 -23.97
N GLY A 150 -5.92 -3.50 -24.28
CA GLY A 150 -5.16 -2.43 -24.90
C GLY A 150 -4.02 -1.94 -24.00
N MET A 151 -4.33 -1.68 -22.74
CA MET A 151 -3.35 -1.29 -21.73
C MET A 151 -2.34 -2.41 -21.45
N ALA A 152 -2.79 -3.66 -21.34
CA ALA A 152 -1.88 -4.79 -21.13
C ALA A 152 -0.85 -4.94 -22.27
N ARG A 153 -1.23 -4.55 -23.50
CA ARG A 153 -0.34 -4.51 -24.66
C ARG A 153 0.62 -3.32 -24.61
N SER A 154 0.15 -2.11 -24.30
CA SER A 154 0.98 -0.90 -24.32
C SER A 154 1.92 -0.76 -23.11
N MET A 155 1.51 -1.29 -21.96
CA MET A 155 2.34 -1.33 -20.75
C MET A 155 3.21 -2.60 -20.66
N SER A 156 3.13 -3.48 -21.66
CA SER A 156 3.95 -4.70 -21.72
C SER A 156 5.45 -4.37 -21.76
N GLY A 157 6.27 -5.25 -21.19
CA GLY A 157 7.72 -5.07 -21.12
C GLY A 157 8.23 -4.23 -19.94
N SER A 158 7.35 -3.70 -19.09
CA SER A 158 7.80 -3.12 -17.82
C SER A 158 8.34 -4.23 -16.91
N LYS A 159 9.49 -3.94 -16.30
CA LYS A 159 10.25 -4.90 -15.49
C LYS A 159 9.58 -5.27 -14.16
N TYR A 160 8.49 -4.60 -13.81
CA TYR A 160 7.75 -4.77 -12.55
C TYR A 160 6.60 -5.77 -12.66
N PHE A 161 6.16 -6.10 -13.88
CA PHE A 161 5.07 -7.03 -14.10
C PHE A 161 5.60 -8.37 -14.61
N SER A 162 5.23 -9.45 -13.93
CA SER A 162 5.60 -10.83 -14.27
C SER A 162 4.81 -11.40 -15.46
N GLY A 163 3.82 -10.66 -15.99
CA GLY A 163 2.98 -11.07 -17.11
C GLY A 163 1.78 -10.15 -17.31
N THR A 164 0.94 -10.48 -18.29
CA THR A 164 -0.27 -9.70 -18.63
C THR A 164 -1.34 -9.77 -17.54
N VAL A 165 -1.40 -10.85 -16.75
CA VAL A 165 -2.37 -11.01 -15.66
C VAL A 165 -2.06 -10.07 -14.50
N SER A 166 -0.81 -10.02 -14.02
CA SER A 166 -0.41 -9.13 -12.92
C SER A 166 -0.53 -7.65 -13.30
N LEU A 167 -0.34 -7.34 -14.58
CA LEU A 167 -0.58 -6.00 -15.14
C LEU A 167 -2.07 -5.65 -15.16
N LYS A 168 -2.95 -6.56 -15.61
CA LYS A 168 -4.41 -6.34 -15.55
C LYS A 168 -4.89 -6.11 -14.12
N GLU A 169 -4.45 -6.94 -13.17
CA GLU A 169 -4.79 -6.78 -11.76
C GLU A 169 -4.31 -5.43 -11.20
N PHE A 170 -3.12 -4.97 -11.60
CA PHE A 170 -2.62 -3.65 -11.22
C PHE A 170 -3.51 -2.54 -11.79
N ILE A 171 -3.86 -2.60 -13.08
CA ILE A 171 -4.71 -1.60 -13.72
C ILE A 171 -6.08 -1.52 -13.04
N ILE A 172 -6.67 -2.67 -12.73
CA ILE A 172 -7.95 -2.74 -12.01
C ILE A 172 -7.79 -2.14 -10.62
N SER A 173 -6.73 -2.48 -9.86
CA SER A 173 -6.55 -1.91 -8.52
C SER A 173 -6.34 -0.39 -8.53
N GLN A 174 -5.77 0.16 -9.60
CA GLN A 174 -5.60 1.60 -9.80
C GLN A 174 -6.83 2.31 -10.39
N GLY A 175 -7.94 1.60 -10.65
CA GLY A 175 -9.09 2.15 -11.35
C GLY A 175 -9.66 3.42 -10.71
N GLY A 176 -9.73 3.47 -9.38
CA GLY A 176 -10.14 4.67 -8.64
C GLY A 176 -9.19 5.86 -8.82
N PHE A 177 -7.88 5.62 -8.76
CA PHE A 177 -6.86 6.66 -8.99
C PHE A 177 -6.93 7.20 -10.42
N ILE A 178 -6.98 6.30 -11.41
CA ILE A 178 -7.08 6.64 -12.84
C ILE A 178 -8.35 7.46 -13.10
N TYR A 179 -9.49 7.04 -12.55
CA TYR A 179 -10.75 7.77 -12.69
C TYR A 179 -10.61 9.20 -12.15
N LYS A 180 -10.13 9.35 -10.91
CA LYS A 180 -9.99 10.64 -10.23
C LYS A 180 -9.05 11.58 -10.99
N GLN A 181 -7.95 11.05 -11.53
CA GLN A 181 -7.02 11.80 -12.34
C GLN A 181 -7.63 12.28 -13.67
N LEU A 182 -8.31 11.40 -14.41
CA LEU A 182 -8.84 11.75 -15.73
C LEU A 182 -10.04 12.72 -15.67
N ILE A 183 -10.91 12.62 -14.66
CA ILE A 183 -12.00 13.60 -14.50
C ILE A 183 -11.47 14.97 -14.08
N GLY A 184 -10.33 15.02 -13.39
CA GLY A 184 -9.69 16.25 -12.95
C GLY A 184 -8.96 17.00 -14.06
N LEU A 185 -8.79 16.37 -15.24
CA LEU A 185 -8.18 17.02 -16.39
C LEU A 185 -9.15 18.05 -16.98
N GLU A 186 -8.73 19.32 -17.03
CA GLU A 186 -9.40 20.34 -17.83
C GLU A 186 -9.29 19.99 -19.32
N LEU A 187 -10.35 19.38 -19.84
CA LEU A 187 -10.42 18.97 -21.23
C LEU A 187 -10.49 20.18 -22.16
N LYS A 188 -9.75 20.09 -23.27
CA LYS A 188 -9.93 21.03 -24.40
C LYS A 188 -11.36 20.86 -24.92
N ALA A 189 -11.96 21.97 -25.37
CA ALA A 189 -13.40 22.13 -25.74
C ALA A 189 -14.02 21.10 -26.71
N ASN A 190 -13.24 20.16 -27.28
CA ASN A 190 -13.69 19.15 -28.23
C ASN A 190 -13.83 17.73 -27.65
N ASP A 191 -13.32 17.49 -26.44
CA ASP A 191 -13.45 16.19 -25.78
C ASP A 191 -14.66 16.23 -24.81
N LYS A 192 -15.58 15.26 -24.94
CA LYS A 192 -16.63 15.06 -23.93
C LYS A 192 -15.95 14.75 -22.59
N GLY A 193 -16.53 15.25 -21.49
CA GLY A 193 -16.09 14.93 -20.14
C GLY A 193 -15.82 13.44 -19.93
N PHE A 194 -14.71 13.11 -19.28
CA PHE A 194 -14.37 11.72 -18.93
C PHE A 194 -15.36 11.10 -17.93
N GLU A 195 -16.14 11.93 -17.23
CA GLU A 195 -17.11 11.55 -16.20
C GLU A 195 -18.13 10.51 -16.66
N ASP A 196 -18.60 10.62 -17.92
CA ASP A 196 -19.67 9.78 -18.46
C ASP A 196 -19.17 8.56 -19.24
N ILE A 197 -17.85 8.33 -19.30
CA ILE A 197 -17.30 7.24 -20.10
C ILE A 197 -17.56 5.88 -19.41
N PRO A 198 -18.35 4.97 -20.03
CA PRO A 198 -18.76 3.73 -19.37
C PRO A 198 -17.60 2.82 -18.96
N ALA A 199 -16.56 2.69 -19.79
CA ALA A 199 -15.39 1.88 -19.45
C ALA A 199 -14.59 2.44 -18.28
N LEU A 200 -14.51 3.77 -18.14
CA LEU A 200 -13.79 4.41 -17.05
C LEU A 200 -14.56 4.26 -15.73
N ILE A 201 -15.89 4.43 -15.77
CA ILE A 201 -16.78 4.14 -14.64
C ILE A 201 -16.66 2.66 -14.23
N ALA A 202 -16.72 1.74 -15.19
CA ALA A 202 -16.62 0.31 -14.91
C ALA A 202 -15.26 -0.07 -14.30
N LEU A 203 -14.17 0.56 -14.74
CA LEU A 203 -12.83 0.35 -14.18
C LEU A 203 -12.76 0.79 -12.71
N ARG A 204 -13.33 1.94 -12.37
CA ARG A 204 -13.47 2.43 -10.99
C ARG A 204 -14.31 1.49 -10.14
N ASP A 205 -15.41 0.99 -10.67
CA ASP A 205 -16.33 0.15 -9.91
C ASP A 205 -15.75 -1.25 -9.67
N GLU A 206 -15.01 -1.82 -10.63
CA GLU A 206 -14.22 -3.04 -10.45
C GLU A 206 -13.11 -2.86 -9.40
N SER A 207 -12.43 -1.70 -9.38
CA SER A 207 -11.41 -1.43 -8.36
C SER A 207 -12.00 -1.43 -6.94
N LYS A 208 -13.19 -0.84 -6.77
CA LYS A 208 -13.91 -0.83 -5.49
C LYS A 208 -14.34 -2.23 -5.06
N LYS A 209 -14.83 -3.07 -5.99
CA LYS A 209 -15.17 -4.46 -5.70
C LYS A 209 -13.94 -5.21 -5.19
N GLN A 210 -12.81 -5.09 -5.88
CA GLN A 210 -11.57 -5.77 -5.48
C GLN A 210 -11.08 -5.34 -4.09
N ALA A 211 -11.18 -4.03 -3.77
CA ALA A 211 -10.87 -3.53 -2.44
C ALA A 211 -11.80 -4.11 -1.35
N ASN A 212 -13.10 -4.20 -1.63
CA ASN A 212 -14.08 -4.79 -0.71
C ASN A 212 -13.85 -6.30 -0.50
N PHE A 213 -13.47 -7.04 -1.54
CA PHE A 213 -13.11 -8.46 -1.42
C PHE A 213 -11.86 -8.67 -0.56
N ALA A 214 -10.84 -7.81 -0.71
CA ALA A 214 -9.64 -7.85 0.12
C ALA A 214 -9.96 -7.52 1.60
N SER A 215 -10.77 -6.49 1.84
CA SER A 215 -11.27 -6.14 3.18
C SER A 215 -12.06 -7.28 3.84
N ALA A 216 -12.93 -7.96 3.08
CA ALA A 216 -13.73 -9.08 3.58
C ALA A 216 -12.89 -10.31 3.95
N GLN A 217 -11.72 -10.52 3.31
CA GLN A 217 -10.79 -11.60 3.66
C GLN A 217 -9.92 -11.31 4.88
N VAL A 218 -9.72 -10.03 5.23
CA VAL A 218 -8.90 -9.59 6.38
C VAL A 218 -9.71 -9.53 7.68
N MET A 219 -11.04 -9.57 7.60
CA MET A 219 -11.87 -9.72 8.80
C MET A 219 -11.74 -11.15 9.35
N PRO A 220 -11.28 -11.35 10.61
CA PRO A 220 -11.51 -12.62 11.29
C PRO A 220 -13.02 -12.83 11.31
N SER A 221 -13.45 -14.01 10.92
CA SER A 221 -14.85 -14.41 10.90
C SER A 221 -15.41 -14.52 12.33
N ASN A 222 -15.59 -13.39 13.01
CA ASN A 222 -16.40 -13.25 14.21
C ASN A 222 -17.87 -12.93 13.85
N ALA A 223 -18.29 -13.26 12.63
CA ALA A 223 -19.68 -13.20 12.23
C ALA A 223 -20.38 -14.48 12.69
N THR A 224 -21.11 -14.37 13.81
CA THR A 224 -22.08 -15.37 14.24
C THR A 224 -23.04 -15.68 13.09
N LEU A 225 -22.99 -16.90 12.56
CA LEU A 225 -23.94 -17.41 11.57
C LEU A 225 -25.36 -17.43 12.18
N LYS A 226 -26.17 -16.40 11.91
CA LYS A 226 -27.62 -16.48 12.10
C LYS A 226 -28.26 -16.91 10.79
N ILE A 227 -28.75 -18.14 10.76
CA ILE A 227 -29.65 -18.64 9.71
C ILE A 227 -30.98 -17.89 9.87
N GLY A 228 -31.19 -16.86 9.06
CA GLY A 228 -32.48 -16.18 8.91
C GLY A 228 -33.31 -16.84 7.81
N SER A 229 -34.40 -17.48 8.20
CA SER A 229 -35.49 -17.92 7.32
C SER A 229 -35.97 -16.74 6.47
N GLY A 230 -36.09 -16.97 5.15
CA GLY A 230 -36.25 -15.91 4.16
C GLY A 230 -37.56 -15.12 4.19
N THR A 231 -37.50 -13.92 3.64
CA THR A 231 -38.45 -13.44 2.62
C THR A 231 -37.83 -12.25 1.89
N VAL A 232 -38.16 -12.20 0.60
CA VAL A 232 -37.73 -11.28 -0.46
C VAL A 232 -37.95 -9.82 -0.07
N ASP A 233 -36.99 -8.93 -0.38
CA ASP A 233 -37.27 -7.65 -1.05
C ASP A 233 -35.99 -7.04 -1.64
N GLU A 234 -36.02 -6.88 -2.96
CA GLU A 234 -35.10 -6.06 -3.75
C GLU A 234 -35.32 -4.58 -3.44
N GLU A 235 -34.31 -3.89 -2.92
CA GLU A 235 -34.15 -2.45 -3.21
C GLU A 235 -32.67 -2.11 -3.39
N LYS A 236 -32.25 -2.04 -4.66
CA LYS A 236 -31.04 -1.34 -5.08
C LYS A 236 -31.21 0.15 -4.77
N LYS A 237 -30.54 0.65 -3.74
CA LYS A 237 -30.22 2.08 -3.63
C LYS A 237 -28.79 2.31 -4.10
N ASN A 238 -28.69 2.74 -5.36
CA ASN A 238 -27.57 3.54 -5.82
C ASN A 238 -27.63 4.87 -5.06
N GLN A 239 -26.72 5.06 -4.11
CA GLN A 239 -26.44 6.37 -3.55
C GLN A 239 -24.96 6.66 -3.75
N MET A 240 -24.71 7.32 -4.88
CA MET A 240 -23.57 8.20 -5.04
C MET A 240 -23.78 9.35 -4.05
N ASP A 241 -22.87 9.54 -3.12
CA ASP A 241 -22.09 10.78 -2.95
C ASP A 241 -21.48 10.87 -1.54
N SER A 242 -20.24 11.33 -1.50
CA SER A 242 -19.49 11.83 -0.33
C SER A 242 -19.79 11.19 1.03
N VAL A 243 -19.13 10.08 1.33
CA VAL A 243 -18.73 9.83 2.72
C VAL A 243 -17.22 10.00 2.68
N ASP A 244 -16.70 10.95 3.45
CA ASP A 244 -15.27 11.09 3.72
C ASP A 244 -14.73 9.68 3.94
N GLU A 245 -13.95 9.18 2.97
CA GLU A 245 -13.27 7.90 3.15
C GLU A 245 -12.45 8.08 4.44
N ASP A 246 -12.77 7.28 5.46
CA ASP A 246 -12.05 7.24 6.72
C ASP A 246 -10.55 7.33 6.43
N GLU A 247 -9.87 8.33 6.99
CA GLU A 247 -8.44 8.56 6.73
C GLU A 247 -7.64 7.29 7.07
N ASP A 248 -8.10 6.54 8.07
CA ASP A 248 -7.56 5.22 8.43
C ASP A 248 -7.76 4.19 7.30
N ALA A 249 -8.90 4.21 6.61
CA ALA A 249 -9.16 3.33 5.47
C ALA A 249 -8.32 3.69 4.24
N LYS A 250 -8.08 4.99 3.99
CA LYS A 250 -7.14 5.43 2.94
C LYS A 250 -5.72 4.99 3.24
N LEU A 251 -5.27 5.20 4.48
CA LEU A 251 -3.95 4.77 4.94
C LEU A 251 -3.79 3.25 4.82
N ALA A 252 -4.77 2.47 5.29
CA ALA A 252 -4.74 1.01 5.20
C ALA A 252 -4.66 0.53 3.74
N ARG A 253 -5.42 1.15 2.83
CA ARG A 253 -5.36 0.84 1.39
C ARG A 253 -3.98 1.13 0.81
N LEU A 254 -3.40 2.28 1.16
CA LEU A 254 -2.07 2.68 0.70
C LEU A 254 -1.00 1.69 1.18
N LEU A 255 -1.03 1.30 2.45
CA LEU A 255 -0.08 0.34 3.03
C LEU A 255 -0.20 -1.05 2.38
N GLN A 256 -1.43 -1.54 2.21
CA GLN A 256 -1.68 -2.82 1.53
C GLN A 256 -1.18 -2.79 0.08
N GLU A 257 -1.34 -1.66 -0.59
CA GLU A 257 -0.86 -1.46 -1.94
C GLU A 257 0.68 -1.47 -2.02
N GLU A 258 1.37 -0.81 -1.08
CA GLU A 258 2.82 -0.84 -1.00
C GLU A 258 3.33 -2.28 -0.80
N GLU A 259 2.71 -3.04 0.08
CA GLU A 259 3.05 -4.45 0.32
C GLU A 259 2.88 -5.30 -0.95
N ASN A 260 1.74 -5.13 -1.63
CA ASN A 260 1.46 -5.80 -2.91
C ASN A 260 2.47 -5.43 -3.99
N TRP A 261 2.95 -4.20 -4.01
CA TRP A 261 3.99 -3.77 -4.94
C TRP A 261 5.37 -4.35 -4.60
N ASN A 262 5.73 -4.34 -3.32
CA ASN A 262 7.00 -4.88 -2.84
C ASN A 262 7.12 -6.39 -3.10
N SER A 263 6.03 -7.14 -2.90
CA SER A 263 5.99 -8.59 -3.20
C SER A 263 6.17 -8.88 -4.69
N ARG A 264 5.70 -8.00 -5.58
CA ARG A 264 5.87 -8.14 -7.05
C ARG A 264 7.32 -7.94 -7.50
N LYS A 265 8.11 -7.12 -6.80
CA LYS A 265 9.52 -6.85 -7.13
C LYS A 265 10.49 -7.99 -6.81
N GLN A 266 10.14 -8.90 -5.88
CA GLN A 266 11.07 -9.90 -5.36
C GLN A 266 11.31 -11.13 -6.25
N ARG A 267 10.62 -11.28 -7.39
CA ARG A 267 10.85 -12.43 -8.30
C ARG A 267 11.97 -12.24 -9.31
N LYS A 268 13.04 -11.52 -8.96
CA LYS A 268 14.27 -11.43 -9.77
C LYS A 268 15.44 -12.13 -9.08
N ASN A 269 15.34 -13.45 -9.02
CA ASN A 269 16.43 -14.40 -9.24
C ASN A 269 15.86 -15.82 -9.29
N PRO A 270 15.52 -16.38 -10.47
CA PRO A 270 15.69 -17.80 -10.65
C PRO A 270 17.21 -18.00 -10.83
N ARG A 271 17.93 -18.23 -9.73
CA ARG A 271 19.14 -19.03 -9.88
C ARG A 271 18.66 -20.33 -10.52
N SER A 272 19.21 -20.61 -11.69
CA SER A 272 18.97 -21.83 -12.44
C SER A 272 19.24 -23.05 -11.57
N SER A 273 18.23 -23.55 -10.86
CA SER A 273 18.14 -24.98 -10.60
C SER A 273 17.47 -25.56 -11.84
N SER A 274 18.27 -26.36 -12.54
CA SER A 274 17.84 -27.20 -13.65
C SER A 274 16.44 -27.74 -13.40
N SER A 275 15.51 -27.43 -14.31
CA SER A 275 14.23 -28.11 -14.41
C SER A 275 14.51 -29.60 -14.64
N SER A 276 14.43 -30.40 -13.57
CA SER A 276 14.15 -31.82 -13.70
C SER A 276 12.78 -32.08 -13.08
N ASN A 277 11.81 -32.15 -13.99
CA ASN A 277 10.51 -32.79 -13.87
C ASN A 277 9.47 -32.16 -12.93
N LYS A 278 8.25 -32.18 -13.44
CA LYS A 278 7.00 -31.93 -12.74
C LYS A 278 6.95 -32.80 -11.48
N PHE A 279 7.32 -32.24 -10.33
CA PHE A 279 6.94 -32.81 -9.04
C PHE A 279 5.81 -31.96 -8.50
N TYR A 280 4.63 -32.57 -8.47
CA TYR A 280 3.64 -32.25 -7.45
C TYR A 280 4.42 -32.39 -6.13
N ILE A 281 4.76 -31.27 -5.47
CA ILE A 281 5.30 -31.34 -4.11
C ILE A 281 4.11 -31.78 -3.26
N LYS A 282 3.96 -33.09 -3.14
CA LYS A 282 3.07 -33.70 -2.18
C LYS A 282 3.80 -33.55 -0.85
N ILE A 283 3.65 -32.37 -0.24
CA ILE A 283 4.21 -32.09 1.09
C ILE A 283 3.64 -33.18 1.99
N ASN A 284 4.48 -34.10 2.41
CA ASN A 284 4.08 -35.12 3.35
C ASN A 284 4.15 -34.49 4.74
N GLU A 285 3.12 -34.67 5.58
CA GLU A 285 3.06 -34.08 6.92
C GLU A 285 4.31 -34.43 7.76
N ASP A 286 4.86 -35.62 7.52
CA ASP A 286 6.09 -36.12 8.12
C ASP A 286 7.35 -35.30 7.76
N GLU A 287 7.40 -34.65 6.59
CA GLU A 287 8.53 -33.78 6.21
C GLU A 287 8.48 -32.45 6.96
N ILE A 288 7.28 -31.91 7.19
CA ILE A 288 7.09 -30.65 7.93
C ILE A 288 7.30 -30.84 9.43
N ALA A 289 6.95 -32.02 9.96
CA ALA A 289 7.04 -32.33 11.40
C ALA A 289 8.48 -32.30 11.94
N ASN A 290 9.48 -32.54 11.09
CA ASN A 290 10.89 -32.53 11.50
C ASN A 290 11.51 -31.11 11.55
N ASP A 291 10.89 -30.13 10.89
CA ASP A 291 11.36 -28.73 10.87
C ASP A 291 10.79 -27.91 12.04
N TYR A 292 9.83 -28.45 12.80
CA TYR A 292 9.37 -27.81 14.02
C TYR A 292 10.34 -28.08 15.18
N PRO A 293 10.80 -27.04 15.89
CA PRO A 293 11.58 -27.26 17.10
C PRO A 293 10.74 -28.06 18.10
N LEU A 294 11.42 -28.92 18.87
CA LEU A 294 10.75 -29.68 19.93
C LEU A 294 10.01 -28.71 20.87
N PRO A 295 8.79 -29.06 21.32
CA PRO A 295 8.01 -28.21 22.22
C PRO A 295 8.86 -27.77 23.41
N ALA A 296 8.87 -26.46 23.67
CA ALA A 296 9.58 -25.91 24.82
C ALA A 296 8.81 -26.27 26.10
N TYR A 297 9.57 -26.61 27.14
CA TYR A 297 9.04 -26.96 28.45
C TYR A 297 9.21 -25.77 29.41
N TYR A 298 8.21 -25.52 30.24
CA TYR A 298 8.28 -24.59 31.34
C TYR A 298 9.40 -25.02 32.31
N LYS A 299 10.17 -24.04 32.78
CA LYS A 299 11.26 -24.27 33.73
C LYS A 299 10.91 -23.54 35.01
N THR A 300 10.58 -24.31 36.04
CA THR A 300 10.30 -23.76 37.36
C THR A 300 11.55 -23.06 37.90
N SER A 301 11.34 -21.86 38.44
CA SER A 301 12.36 -21.07 39.13
C SER A 301 12.27 -21.30 40.64
N LEU A 302 13.40 -21.20 41.35
CA LEU A 302 13.48 -21.39 42.80
C LEU A 302 12.69 -20.34 43.62
N GLN A 303 12.14 -19.31 42.98
CA GLN A 303 11.40 -18.21 43.62
C GLN A 303 9.90 -18.23 43.30
N GLU A 304 9.40 -19.24 42.59
CA GLU A 304 7.96 -19.42 42.38
C GLU A 304 7.26 -19.72 43.70
N THR A 305 6.19 -18.99 43.98
CA THR A 305 5.35 -19.15 45.16
C THR A 305 3.97 -19.63 44.69
N ASP A 306 3.43 -20.65 45.35
CA ASP A 306 2.13 -21.23 45.03
C ASP A 306 1.00 -20.20 45.18
N GLU A 307 -0.01 -20.26 44.31
CA GLU A 307 -1.17 -19.35 44.34
C GLU A 307 -1.91 -19.41 45.69
N PHE A 308 -1.97 -20.60 46.31
CA PHE A 308 -2.59 -20.79 47.62
C PHE A 308 -1.82 -20.10 48.76
N ILE A 309 -0.53 -19.80 48.55
CA ILE A 309 0.30 -19.08 49.52
C ILE A 309 0.20 -17.57 49.29
N VAL A 310 0.05 -17.13 48.03
CA VAL A 310 -0.08 -15.71 47.68
C VAL A 310 -1.44 -15.16 48.08
N PHE A 311 -2.51 -15.95 47.91
CA PHE A 311 -3.86 -15.60 48.31
C PHE A 311 -4.23 -16.39 49.56
N ASP A 312 -3.96 -15.80 50.73
CA ASP A 312 -4.32 -16.31 52.06
C ASP A 312 -5.87 -16.30 52.21
N ASN A 313 -6.55 -17.24 51.54
CA ASN A 313 -8.00 -17.25 51.40
C ASN A 313 -8.63 -18.13 52.49
N ASP A 314 -8.91 -17.51 53.63
CA ASP A 314 -9.74 -18.05 54.73
C ASP A 314 -11.26 -18.01 54.39
N TYR A 315 -11.63 -18.03 53.10
CA TYR A 315 -13.00 -17.85 52.65
C TYR A 315 -13.50 -19.06 51.85
N ASP A 316 -14.50 -19.74 52.40
CA ASP A 316 -15.43 -20.62 51.69
C ASP A 316 -16.23 -19.78 50.64
N VAL A 317 -15.61 -19.42 49.52
CA VAL A 317 -16.25 -18.68 48.43
C VAL A 317 -16.92 -19.67 47.47
N TYR A 318 -18.25 -19.71 47.49
CA TYR A 318 -19.07 -20.60 46.66
C TYR A 318 -19.49 -19.99 45.30
N ASP A 319 -19.04 -18.77 44.96
CA ASP A 319 -19.41 -18.10 43.70
C ASP A 319 -18.18 -17.59 42.92
N ILE A 320 -18.15 -17.83 41.60
CA ILE A 320 -17.00 -17.59 40.71
C ILE A 320 -16.79 -16.09 40.47
N GLU A 321 -17.84 -15.29 40.58
CA GLU A 321 -17.79 -13.84 40.32
C GLU A 321 -17.05 -13.06 41.42
N ASP A 322 -16.95 -13.63 42.62
CA ASP A 322 -16.35 -13.00 43.81
C ASP A 322 -14.84 -13.32 43.98
N LEU A 323 -14.21 -14.02 43.03
CA LEU A 323 -12.78 -14.28 43.09
C LEU A 323 -11.93 -12.99 42.93
N PRO A 324 -10.80 -12.88 43.65
CA PRO A 324 -9.90 -11.73 43.51
C PRO A 324 -9.35 -11.65 42.08
N ARG A 325 -9.49 -10.48 41.46
CA ARG A 325 -8.99 -10.21 40.10
C ARG A 325 -7.69 -9.42 40.18
N SER A 326 -6.60 -9.98 39.65
CA SER A 326 -5.29 -9.32 39.56
C SER A 326 -4.76 -9.39 38.13
N MET A 327 -3.84 -8.49 37.77
CA MET A 327 -3.21 -8.47 36.46
C MET A 327 -1.94 -9.32 36.49
N LEU A 328 -1.91 -10.38 35.69
CA LEU A 328 -0.76 -11.27 35.59
C LEU A 328 0.16 -10.83 34.43
N HIS A 329 1.44 -10.59 34.72
CA HIS A 329 2.46 -10.21 33.75
C HIS A 329 3.44 -11.38 33.54
N ASN A 330 4.01 -11.50 32.34
CA ASN A 330 5.00 -12.54 32.00
C ASN A 330 4.51 -13.97 32.29
N TRP A 331 3.23 -14.24 32.07
CA TRP A 331 2.62 -15.55 32.32
C TRP A 331 2.93 -16.55 31.21
N ALA A 332 2.87 -17.84 31.55
CA ALA A 332 3.03 -18.93 30.59
C ALA A 332 2.16 -20.12 31.02
N LEU A 333 1.31 -20.63 30.11
CA LEU A 333 0.48 -21.80 30.38
C LEU A 333 1.22 -23.09 30.02
N TYR A 334 1.11 -24.11 30.87
CA TYR A 334 1.70 -25.42 30.65
C TYR A 334 0.85 -26.57 31.21
N ASN A 335 1.03 -27.78 30.68
CA ASN A 335 0.34 -28.97 31.16
C ASN A 335 1.10 -29.66 32.33
N SER A 336 0.57 -30.76 32.85
CA SER A 336 1.23 -31.60 33.87
C SER A 336 2.63 -32.10 33.51
N ASP A 337 2.96 -32.18 32.23
CA ASP A 337 4.29 -32.57 31.75
C ASP A 337 5.22 -31.36 31.58
N SER A 338 4.83 -30.19 32.08
CA SER A 338 5.52 -28.91 31.90
C SER A 338 5.65 -28.47 30.44
N ARG A 339 4.84 -28.99 29.51
CA ARG A 339 4.84 -28.53 28.11
C ARG A 339 4.05 -27.25 27.99
N LEU A 340 4.62 -26.23 27.35
CA LEU A 340 3.89 -24.99 27.06
C LEU A 340 2.71 -25.27 26.13
N ILE A 341 1.55 -24.68 26.43
CA ILE A 341 0.32 -24.86 25.68
C ILE A 341 -0.27 -23.52 25.21
N SER A 342 -1.03 -23.56 24.12
CA SER A 342 -1.80 -22.40 23.64
C SER A 342 -3.13 -22.26 24.36
N LEU A 343 -3.61 -21.02 24.50
CA LEU A 343 -4.95 -20.70 25.02
C LEU A 343 -6.07 -21.35 24.20
N GLU A 344 -5.85 -21.60 22.91
CA GLU A 344 -6.83 -22.24 22.01
C GLU A 344 -7.18 -23.67 22.42
N LEU A 345 -6.32 -24.33 23.20
CA LEU A 345 -6.55 -25.67 23.72
C LEU A 345 -7.37 -25.65 25.02
N LEU A 346 -7.65 -24.47 25.59
CA LEU A 346 -8.53 -24.35 26.76
C LEU A 346 -10.00 -24.44 26.33
N PRO A 347 -10.78 -25.37 26.88
CA PRO A 347 -12.20 -25.43 26.61
C PRO A 347 -12.91 -24.19 27.19
N MET A 348 -13.66 -23.51 26.33
CA MET A 348 -14.48 -22.31 26.63
C MET A 348 -15.70 -22.57 27.54
N LYS A 349 -15.81 -23.76 28.16
CA LYS A 349 -16.95 -24.13 29.04
C LYS A 349 -16.43 -24.57 30.42
N PRO A 350 -17.10 -24.19 31.53
CA PRO A 350 -16.79 -24.72 32.85
C PRO A 350 -16.95 -26.25 32.83
N CYS A 351 -15.88 -26.95 33.19
CA CYS A 351 -15.64 -28.33 32.76
C CYS A 351 -16.28 -29.41 33.64
N SER A 352 -16.61 -30.54 33.02
CA SER A 352 -16.68 -31.85 33.69
C SER A 352 -15.86 -32.94 32.98
N GLU A 353 -15.18 -32.65 31.86
CA GLU A 353 -14.49 -33.67 31.06
C GLU A 353 -13.19 -33.10 30.41
N ILE A 354 -12.19 -32.71 31.21
CA ILE A 354 -10.80 -32.63 30.71
C ILE A 354 -9.95 -33.62 31.48
N ASP A 355 -9.28 -34.52 30.76
CA ASP A 355 -8.31 -35.48 31.33
C ASP A 355 -6.90 -34.87 31.51
N VAL A 356 -6.74 -33.55 31.30
CA VAL A 356 -5.45 -32.87 31.29
C VAL A 356 -5.48 -31.67 32.23
N THR A 357 -4.68 -31.73 33.29
CA THR A 357 -4.47 -30.61 34.22
C THR A 357 -3.55 -29.57 33.58
N ILE A 358 -3.96 -28.30 33.67
CA ILE A 358 -3.25 -27.15 33.10
C ILE A 358 -2.88 -26.20 34.25
N PHE A 359 -1.69 -25.63 34.17
CA PHE A 359 -1.06 -24.71 35.11
C PHE A 359 -0.65 -23.44 34.36
N GLY A 360 -0.50 -22.29 35.04
CA GLY A 360 -0.15 -21.02 34.38
C GLY A 360 0.27 -19.90 35.30
#